data_AF-A0A177A3L1-F1
#
_entry.id   AF-A0A177A3L1-F1
#
_cell.length_a   1.000
_cell.length_b   1.000
_cell.length_c   1.000
_cell.angle_alpha   90.00
_cell.angle_beta   90.00
_cell.angle_gamma   90.00
#
_symmetry.space_group_name_H-M   'P 1'
#
loop_
_entity.id
_entity.type
_entity.pdbx_description
1 polymer ?
#
loop_
_entity_poly.entity_id
_entity_poly.type
_entity_poly.pdbx_seq_one_letter_code
_entity_poly.pdbx_strand_id
1 'polypeptide(L)'
;MPRMPPFKAPETGQTTLSFGGPRRHPGPHITALSPPPTPPRIPSSTLQSGGPNESAIVREFQAIAASSGITNEANSDIETGLVRMRKSYTREQKLRAIQYATTTMVIRNGKAQIISRYEASGKLGITPIMLKKWIESKETIASQNKASRRAKFKVQLGQEPEMEKHLVELFTSARASG
;
A
#
# COMPACT_ATOMS: atom_id res chain seq x y z
N MET A 1 -33.46 15.56 -18.93
CA MET A 1 -32.49 14.48 -19.18
C MET A 1 -32.86 13.77 -20.47
N PRO A 2 -31.96 13.64 -21.46
CA PRO A 2 -32.27 12.98 -22.72
C PRO A 2 -32.50 11.48 -22.48
N ARG A 3 -33.61 10.98 -23.02
CA ARG A 3 -34.05 9.58 -22.91
C ARG A 3 -33.18 8.74 -23.85
N MET A 4 -32.46 7.75 -23.32
CA MET A 4 -31.65 6.85 -24.15
C MET A 4 -32.55 6.03 -25.10
N PRO A 5 -32.09 5.79 -26.34
CA PRO A 5 -32.82 4.95 -27.28
C PRO A 5 -32.81 3.48 -26.82
N PRO A 6 -33.89 2.71 -27.08
CA PRO A 6 -33.94 1.29 -26.74
C PRO A 6 -32.93 0.48 -27.58
N PHE A 7 -32.31 -0.51 -26.94
CA PHE A 7 -31.42 -1.47 -27.61
C PHE A 7 -32.19 -2.23 -28.71
N LYS A 8 -31.68 -2.17 -29.95
CA LYS A 8 -32.21 -2.98 -31.06
C LYS A 8 -31.91 -4.45 -30.83
N ALA A 9 -32.85 -5.30 -31.23
CA ALA A 9 -32.65 -6.75 -31.26
C ALA A 9 -31.50 -7.11 -32.23
N PRO A 10 -30.69 -8.14 -31.92
CA PRO A 10 -29.62 -8.58 -32.80
C PRO A 10 -30.17 -9.14 -34.12
N GLU A 11 -29.45 -8.89 -35.21
CA GLU A 11 -29.82 -9.33 -36.56
C GLU A 11 -29.73 -10.85 -36.70
N THR A 12 -30.62 -11.41 -37.53
CA THR A 12 -30.69 -12.84 -37.85
C THR A 12 -29.38 -13.31 -38.48
N GLY A 13 -28.56 -14.01 -37.68
CA GLY A 13 -27.25 -14.53 -38.11
C GLY A 13 -26.09 -14.24 -37.15
N GLN A 14 -26.26 -13.32 -36.18
CA GLN A 14 -25.27 -13.12 -35.13
C GLN A 14 -25.38 -14.20 -34.05
N THR A 15 -24.39 -15.08 -33.98
CA THR A 15 -24.26 -16.08 -32.91
C THR A 15 -23.45 -15.48 -31.76
N THR A 16 -24.11 -15.18 -30.64
CA THR A 16 -23.41 -14.89 -29.38
C THR A 16 -22.62 -16.11 -28.93
N LEU A 17 -21.29 -15.98 -28.83
CA LEU A 17 -20.39 -16.99 -28.25
C LEU A 17 -20.83 -17.29 -26.81
N SER A 18 -21.49 -18.42 -26.62
CA SER A 18 -21.82 -18.93 -25.29
C SER A 18 -20.55 -19.51 -24.66
N PHE A 19 -19.96 -18.78 -23.72
CA PHE A 19 -18.90 -19.30 -22.84
C PHE A 19 -19.50 -20.24 -21.78
N GLY A 20 -20.12 -21.32 -22.24
CA GLY A 20 -20.72 -22.38 -21.43
C GLY A 20 -19.87 -23.64 -21.46
N GLY A 21 -18.59 -23.55 -21.07
CA GLY A 21 -17.78 -24.74 -20.85
C GLY A 21 -18.26 -25.49 -19.60
N PRO A 22 -18.25 -26.84 -19.58
CA PRO A 22 -18.58 -27.61 -18.39
C PRO A 22 -17.61 -27.26 -17.26
N ARG A 23 -18.16 -26.85 -16.11
CA ARG A 23 -17.38 -26.60 -14.89
C ARG A 23 -16.72 -27.93 -14.50
N ARG A 24 -15.41 -28.02 -14.67
CA ARG A 24 -14.64 -29.15 -14.13
C ARG A 24 -14.77 -29.10 -12.61
N HIS A 25 -15.51 -30.06 -12.05
CA HIS A 25 -15.52 -30.27 -10.61
C HIS A 25 -14.09 -30.58 -10.16
N PRO A 26 -13.62 -30.00 -9.03
CA PRO A 26 -12.34 -30.40 -8.45
C PRO A 26 -12.43 -31.89 -8.11
N GLY A 27 -11.48 -32.67 -8.62
CA GLY A 27 -11.38 -34.10 -8.31
C GLY A 27 -11.11 -34.36 -6.82
N PRO A 28 -11.20 -35.61 -6.37
CA PRO A 28 -10.99 -35.97 -4.97
C PRO A 28 -9.60 -35.53 -4.49
N HIS A 29 -9.58 -34.90 -3.33
CA HIS A 29 -8.37 -34.38 -2.69
C HIS A 29 -7.51 -35.55 -2.23
N ILE A 30 -6.31 -35.72 -2.81
CA ILE A 30 -5.36 -36.72 -2.34
C ILE A 30 -4.88 -36.28 -0.96
N THR A 31 -5.18 -37.07 0.07
CA THR A 31 -4.69 -36.84 1.43
C THR A 31 -3.19 -37.14 1.45
N ALA A 32 -2.36 -36.10 1.51
CA ALA A 32 -0.92 -36.27 1.66
C ALA A 32 -0.63 -36.99 2.98
N LEU A 33 -0.07 -38.20 2.89
CA LEU A 33 0.48 -38.91 4.04
C LEU A 33 1.76 -38.18 4.48
N SER A 34 1.72 -37.70 5.72
CA SER A 34 2.76 -36.97 6.48
C SER A 34 2.87 -35.46 6.21
N PRO A 35 2.79 -34.62 7.27
CA PRO A 35 3.16 -33.21 7.18
C PRO A 35 4.68 -33.08 7.00
N PRO A 36 5.15 -32.08 6.22
CA PRO A 36 6.58 -31.81 6.10
C PRO A 36 7.18 -31.46 7.48
N PRO A 37 8.47 -31.79 7.71
CA PRO A 37 9.15 -31.47 8.95
C PRO A 37 9.06 -29.96 9.22
N THR A 38 8.53 -29.62 10.40
CA THR A 38 8.37 -28.23 10.83
C THR A 38 9.76 -27.62 11.02
N PRO A 39 10.10 -26.51 10.36
CA PRO A 39 11.38 -25.84 10.59
C PRO A 39 11.45 -25.36 12.05
N PRO A 40 12.66 -25.35 12.66
CA PRO A 40 12.85 -24.94 14.04
C PRO A 40 12.33 -23.52 14.25
N ARG A 41 11.37 -23.41 15.16
CA ARG A 41 10.73 -22.17 15.56
C ARG A 41 11.75 -21.32 16.30
N ILE A 42 12.38 -20.38 15.58
CA ILE A 42 13.17 -19.29 16.18
C ILE A 42 12.33 -18.67 17.29
N PRO A 43 12.87 -18.43 18.50
CA PRO A 43 12.11 -17.85 19.60
C PRO A 43 11.52 -16.52 19.14
N SER A 44 10.21 -16.57 18.93
CA SER A 44 9.41 -15.44 18.48
C SER A 44 9.52 -14.39 19.59
N SER A 45 10.16 -13.27 19.27
CA SER A 45 10.10 -12.01 20.03
C SER A 45 8.76 -11.90 20.72
N THR A 46 8.76 -11.91 22.06
CA THR A 46 7.58 -11.85 22.92
C THR A 46 6.61 -10.79 22.41
N LEU A 47 5.41 -11.24 22.01
CA LEU A 47 4.32 -10.40 21.55
C LEU A 47 3.82 -9.56 22.74
N GLN A 48 4.34 -8.35 22.88
CA GLN A 48 3.86 -7.40 23.88
C GLN A 48 2.60 -6.72 23.35
N SER A 49 1.46 -7.08 23.92
CA SER A 49 0.21 -6.33 23.82
C SER A 49 0.40 -4.98 24.51
N GLY A 50 0.31 -3.86 23.79
CA GLY A 50 0.11 -2.54 24.41
C GLY A 50 1.33 -1.93 25.11
N GLY A 51 2.55 -2.19 24.64
CA GLY A 51 3.76 -1.60 25.22
C GLY A 51 3.87 -0.07 24.99
N PRO A 52 4.75 0.64 25.73
CA PRO A 52 5.03 2.08 25.55
C PRO A 52 5.46 2.46 24.11
N ASN A 53 5.86 1.47 23.32
CA ASN A 53 6.19 1.62 21.92
C ASN A 53 4.96 1.96 21.05
N GLU A 54 3.76 1.50 21.40
CA GLU A 54 2.56 1.73 20.59
C GLU A 54 2.10 3.19 20.62
N SER A 55 2.02 3.78 21.81
CA SER A 55 1.65 5.18 21.98
C SER A 55 2.69 6.12 21.37
N ALA A 56 3.98 5.74 21.43
CA ALA A 56 5.06 6.47 20.76
C ALA A 56 4.90 6.48 19.23
N ILE A 57 4.53 5.36 18.61
CA ILE A 57 4.28 5.27 17.17
C ILE A 57 3.08 6.16 16.80
N VAL A 58 1.97 6.07 17.54
CA VAL A 58 0.79 6.92 17.27
C VAL A 58 1.14 8.41 17.37
N ARG A 59 1.89 8.81 18.40
CA ARG A 59 2.35 10.20 18.59
C ARG A 59 3.26 10.66 17.46
N GLU A 60 4.17 9.81 16.97
CA GLU A 60 5.01 10.10 15.81
C GLU A 60 4.16 10.41 14.57
N PHE A 61 3.16 9.57 14.28
CA PHE A 61 2.27 9.76 13.13
C PHE A 61 1.39 11.02 13.26
N GLN A 62 0.93 11.33 14.47
CA GLN A 62 0.20 12.57 14.74
C GLN A 62 1.09 13.81 14.55
N ALA A 63 2.36 13.76 14.99
CA ALA A 63 3.31 14.85 14.77
C ALA A 63 3.57 15.09 13.27
N ILE A 64 3.66 14.02 12.47
CA ILE A 64 3.79 14.13 11.01
C ILE A 64 2.53 14.79 10.42
N ALA A 65 1.34 14.39 10.87
CA ALA A 65 0.09 14.99 10.42
C ALA A 65 0.02 16.49 10.75
N ALA A 66 0.42 16.87 11.97
CA ALA A 66 0.48 18.27 12.42
C ALA A 66 1.49 19.10 11.62
N SER A 67 2.70 18.57 11.39
CA SER A 67 3.74 19.26 10.59
C SER A 67 3.35 19.49 9.13
N SER A 68 2.38 18.71 8.62
CA SER A 68 1.88 18.86 7.26
C SER A 68 0.78 19.93 7.15
N GLY A 69 0.45 20.63 8.23
CA GLY A 69 -0.56 21.70 8.24
C GLY A 69 -1.99 21.24 7.97
N ILE A 70 -2.26 19.93 8.04
CA ILE A 70 -3.57 19.34 7.70
C ILE A 70 -4.06 18.55 8.91
N THR A 71 -4.93 19.18 9.69
CA THR A 71 -5.82 18.47 10.62
C THR A 71 -6.74 17.57 9.79
N ASN A 72 -6.86 16.30 10.19
CA ASN A 72 -7.80 15.35 9.55
C ASN A 72 -9.25 15.65 10.01
N GLU A 73 -9.65 16.92 10.06
CA GLU A 73 -11.05 17.28 10.19
C GLU A 73 -11.64 17.31 8.78
N ALA A 74 -11.94 16.10 8.29
CA ALA A 74 -12.88 15.94 7.20
C ALA A 74 -14.26 16.35 7.73
N ASN A 75 -14.59 17.64 7.64
CA ASN A 75 -15.93 18.25 7.51
C ASN A 75 -15.94 19.72 7.99
N SER A 76 -15.21 20.60 7.32
CA SER A 76 -15.59 22.02 7.34
C SER A 76 -15.39 22.60 5.95
N ASP A 77 -16.50 22.81 5.27
CA ASP A 77 -16.65 23.66 4.09
C ASP A 77 -16.12 25.06 4.39
N ILE A 78 -14.81 25.30 4.21
CA ILE A 78 -14.21 26.62 4.39
C ILE A 78 -13.14 26.82 3.32
N GLU A 79 -13.59 27.31 2.17
CA GLU A 79 -13.19 28.56 1.49
C GLU A 79 -11.81 29.19 1.80
N THR A 80 -10.79 28.39 2.04
CA THR A 80 -9.40 28.83 2.03
C THR A 80 -8.62 27.83 1.19
N GLY A 81 -8.01 28.32 0.10
CA GLY A 81 -7.25 27.53 -0.87
C GLY A 81 -5.94 26.93 -0.31
N LEU A 82 -5.97 26.39 0.90
CA LEU A 82 -4.89 25.66 1.54
C LEU A 82 -4.63 24.39 0.75
N VAL A 83 -3.60 24.47 -0.12
CA VAL A 83 -3.11 23.35 -0.90
C VAL A 83 -2.77 22.19 0.03
N ARG A 84 -3.55 21.11 -0.06
CA ARG A 84 -3.32 19.89 0.71
C ARG A 84 -1.98 19.27 0.32
N MET A 85 -0.94 19.52 1.10
CA MET A 85 0.37 18.91 0.90
C MET A 85 0.30 17.38 1.03
N ARG A 86 0.99 16.69 0.12
CA ARG A 86 1.11 15.23 0.17
C ARG A 86 2.05 14.82 1.31
N LYS A 87 1.55 13.97 2.21
CA LYS A 87 2.38 13.39 3.29
C LYS A 87 3.41 12.43 2.70
N SER A 88 4.68 12.62 3.05
CA SER A 88 5.77 11.71 2.68
C SER A 88 6.26 10.95 3.92
N TYR A 89 6.33 9.63 3.82
CA TYR A 89 6.76 8.76 4.93
C TYR A 89 8.11 8.12 4.63
N THR A 90 8.99 8.11 5.63
CA THR A 90 10.27 7.40 5.57
C THR A 90 10.07 5.88 5.63
N ARG A 91 11.11 5.13 5.26
CA ARG A 91 11.16 3.68 5.39
C ARG A 91 10.80 3.22 6.80
N GLU A 92 11.40 3.83 7.82
CA GLU A 92 11.24 3.45 9.23
C GLU A 92 9.80 3.66 9.69
N GLN A 93 9.20 4.78 9.30
CA GLN A 93 7.80 5.08 9.61
C GLN A 93 6.86 4.03 9.02
N LYS A 94 7.07 3.66 7.75
CA LYS A 94 6.29 2.60 7.10
C LYS A 94 6.45 1.26 7.82
N LEU A 95 7.67 0.89 8.18
CA LEU A 95 7.95 -0.34 8.92
C LEU A 95 7.30 -0.34 10.31
N ARG A 96 7.34 0.77 11.03
CA ARG A 96 6.64 0.95 12.32
C ARG A 96 5.13 0.82 12.18
N ALA A 97 4.54 1.40 11.12
CA ALA A 97 3.11 1.24 10.85
C ALA A 97 2.72 -0.21 10.55
N ILE A 98 3.54 -0.93 9.77
CA ILE A 98 3.33 -2.36 9.51
C ILE A 98 3.46 -3.16 10.80
N GLN A 99 4.47 -2.87 11.62
CA GLN A 99 4.66 -3.52 12.91
C GLN A 99 3.43 -3.29 13.79
N TYR A 100 3.00 -2.04 13.98
CA TYR A 100 1.81 -1.70 14.75
C TYR A 100 0.57 -2.49 14.28
N ALA A 101 0.29 -2.50 12.99
CA ALA A 101 -0.86 -3.22 12.44
C ALA A 101 -0.81 -4.75 12.59
N THR A 102 0.37 -5.33 12.80
CA THR A 102 0.57 -6.79 12.89
C THR A 102 0.79 -7.29 14.30
N THR A 103 1.32 -6.46 15.20
CA THR A 103 1.65 -6.84 16.57
C THR A 103 0.64 -6.36 17.59
N THR A 104 -0.08 -5.26 17.32
CA THR A 104 -1.01 -4.68 18.29
C THR A 104 -2.25 -5.54 18.41
N MET A 105 -2.59 -5.91 19.65
CA MET A 105 -3.77 -6.68 19.99
C MET A 105 -4.80 -5.81 20.71
N VAL A 106 -6.06 -6.02 20.40
CA VAL A 106 -7.22 -5.41 21.04
C VAL A 106 -8.07 -6.52 21.64
N ILE A 107 -8.49 -6.36 22.88
CA ILE A 107 -9.40 -7.30 23.53
C ILE A 107 -10.82 -6.99 23.04
N ARG A 108 -11.45 -7.96 22.38
CA ARG A 108 -12.85 -7.89 21.95
C ARG A 108 -13.59 -9.10 22.47
N ASN A 109 -14.70 -8.88 23.18
CA ASN A 109 -15.51 -9.94 23.76
C ASN A 109 -14.65 -10.91 24.62
N GLY A 110 -13.72 -10.37 25.40
CA GLY A 110 -12.80 -11.14 26.25
C GLY A 110 -11.69 -11.89 25.51
N LYS A 111 -11.59 -11.80 24.18
CA LYS A 111 -10.53 -12.45 23.39
C LYS A 111 -9.55 -11.42 22.86
N ALA A 112 -8.26 -11.68 23.03
CA ALA A 112 -7.20 -10.88 22.40
C ALA A 112 -7.16 -11.18 20.90
N GLN A 113 -7.45 -10.18 20.07
CA GLN A 113 -7.39 -10.27 18.61
C GLN A 113 -6.45 -9.21 18.07
N ILE A 114 -5.76 -9.49 16.97
CA ILE A 114 -4.95 -8.47 16.29
C ILE A 114 -5.87 -7.34 15.82
N ILE A 115 -5.42 -6.09 15.96
CA ILE A 115 -6.17 -4.92 15.52
C ILE A 115 -6.52 -5.02 14.04
N SER A 116 -7.72 -4.59 13.67
CA SER A 116 -8.09 -4.55 12.26
C SER A 116 -7.23 -3.52 11.51
N ARG A 117 -6.93 -3.77 10.23
CA ARG A 117 -6.18 -2.79 9.40
C ARG A 117 -6.89 -1.44 9.34
N TYR A 118 -8.22 -1.45 9.33
CA TYR A 118 -9.03 -0.24 9.31
C TYR A 118 -8.80 0.59 10.59
N GLU A 119 -8.89 -0.04 11.76
CA GLU A 119 -8.63 0.64 13.03
C GLU A 119 -7.18 1.10 13.17
N ALA A 120 -6.22 0.25 12.80
CA ALA A 120 -4.81 0.62 12.82
C ALA A 120 -4.55 1.86 11.95
N SER A 121 -5.13 1.91 10.75
CA SER A 121 -5.01 3.05 9.86
C SER A 121 -5.66 4.32 10.44
N GLY A 122 -6.81 4.18 11.10
CA GLY A 122 -7.50 5.28 11.78
C GLY A 122 -6.66 5.85 12.94
N LYS A 123 -6.07 4.99 13.78
CA LYS A 123 -5.18 5.41 14.87
C LYS A 123 -3.92 6.12 14.38
N LEU A 124 -3.36 5.66 13.26
CA LEU A 124 -2.16 6.25 12.65
C LEU A 124 -2.46 7.47 11.75
N GLY A 125 -3.73 7.81 11.52
CA GLY A 125 -4.10 8.94 10.65
C GLY A 125 -3.72 8.74 9.17
N ILE A 126 -3.66 7.50 8.72
CA ILE A 126 -3.33 7.09 7.34
C ILE A 126 -4.53 6.41 6.67
N THR A 127 -4.56 6.37 5.34
CA THR A 127 -5.65 5.67 4.64
C THR A 127 -5.47 4.15 4.73
N PRO A 128 -6.57 3.37 4.86
CA PRO A 128 -6.49 1.90 4.90
C PRO A 128 -5.81 1.30 3.66
N ILE A 129 -6.04 1.90 2.49
CA ILE A 129 -5.42 1.50 1.22
C ILE A 129 -3.90 1.64 1.28
N MET A 130 -3.40 2.73 1.87
CA MET A 130 -1.97 2.96 2.00
C MET A 130 -1.32 1.94 2.92
N LEU A 131 -1.94 1.66 4.07
CA LEU A 131 -1.47 0.62 4.99
C LEU A 131 -1.47 -0.76 4.33
N LYS A 132 -2.52 -1.11 3.58
CA LYS A 132 -2.57 -2.36 2.81
C LYS A 132 -1.39 -2.46 1.84
N LYS A 133 -1.13 -1.43 1.03
CA LYS A 133 -0.01 -1.40 0.09
C LYS A 133 1.34 -1.56 0.78
N TRP A 134 1.53 -0.94 1.94
CA TRP A 134 2.78 -1.08 2.71
C TRP A 134 2.97 -2.50 3.25
N ILE A 135 1.90 -3.14 3.72
CA ILE A 135 1.95 -4.55 4.15
C ILE A 135 2.35 -5.46 2.98
N GLU A 136 1.72 -5.29 1.81
CA GLU A 136 2.05 -6.06 0.59
C GLU A 136 3.50 -5.84 0.12
N SER A 137 4.03 -4.64 0.32
CA SER A 137 5.38 -4.24 -0.11
C SER A 137 6.43 -4.30 1.00
N LYS A 138 6.15 -4.98 2.13
CA LYS A 138 7.00 -5.01 3.33
C LYS A 138 8.48 -5.32 3.01
N GLU A 139 8.75 -6.34 2.21
CA GLU A 139 10.11 -6.75 1.84
C GLU A 139 10.83 -5.68 1.01
N THR A 140 10.12 -5.06 0.07
CA THR A 140 10.68 -3.99 -0.77
C THR A 140 10.94 -2.71 0.02
N ILE A 141 10.16 -2.43 1.06
CA ILE A 141 10.41 -1.33 1.99
C ILE A 141 11.62 -1.68 2.87
N ALA A 142 11.71 -2.92 3.36
CA ALA A 142 12.82 -3.37 4.18
C ALA A 142 14.17 -3.30 3.42
N SER A 143 14.19 -3.53 2.11
CA SER A 143 15.42 -3.45 1.31
C SER A 143 15.86 -2.03 0.92
N GLN A 144 15.07 -0.99 1.24
CA GLN A 144 15.45 0.41 1.02
C GLN A 144 16.50 0.88 2.03
N ASN A 145 17.23 1.94 1.67
CA ASN A 145 18.19 2.57 2.59
C ASN A 145 17.46 3.21 3.77
N LYS A 146 18.14 3.26 4.93
CA LYS A 146 17.63 3.93 6.13
C LYS A 146 17.30 5.39 5.82
N ALA A 147 16.21 5.91 6.39
CA ALA A 147 15.68 7.26 6.18
C ALA A 147 15.22 7.59 4.75
N SER A 148 15.30 6.64 3.81
CA SER A 148 14.79 6.86 2.45
C SER A 148 13.28 7.08 2.48
N ARG A 149 12.83 8.13 1.79
CA ARG A 149 11.40 8.38 1.51
C ARG A 149 10.96 7.80 0.17
N ARG A 150 11.92 7.60 -0.74
CA ARG A 150 11.68 7.15 -2.12
C ARG A 150 11.93 5.64 -2.24
N ALA A 151 11.11 4.99 -3.04
CA ALA A 151 11.39 3.62 -3.44
C ALA A 151 12.70 3.58 -4.24
N LYS A 152 13.39 2.43 -4.24
CA LYS A 152 14.48 2.20 -5.19
C LYS A 152 13.88 2.27 -6.58
N PHE A 153 14.18 3.33 -7.33
CA PHE A 153 13.80 3.41 -8.72
C PHE A 153 14.58 2.31 -9.46
N LYS A 154 13.86 1.43 -10.15
CA LYS A 154 14.46 0.81 -11.32
C LYS A 154 14.73 1.97 -12.28
N VAL A 155 15.93 2.04 -12.86
CA VAL A 155 16.24 3.04 -13.89
C VAL A 155 15.18 2.85 -14.97
N GLN A 156 14.20 3.75 -15.02
CA GLN A 156 13.21 3.74 -16.06
C GLN A 156 13.90 4.37 -17.25
N LEU A 157 14.20 3.55 -18.26
CA LEU A 157 14.72 4.06 -19.52
C LEU A 157 13.68 5.03 -20.08
N GLY A 158 14.13 6.21 -20.49
CA GLY A 158 13.31 7.16 -21.22
C GLY A 158 12.73 6.51 -22.49
N GLN A 159 11.71 7.14 -23.07
CA GLN A 159 11.14 6.65 -24.32
C GLN A 159 12.19 6.65 -25.44
N GLU A 160 13.10 7.63 -25.42
CA GLU A 160 14.16 7.81 -26.40
C GLU A 160 15.52 7.97 -25.69
N PRO A 161 16.13 6.86 -25.25
CA PRO A 161 17.34 6.91 -24.42
C PRO A 161 18.55 7.50 -25.14
N GLU A 162 18.60 7.40 -26.47
CA GLU A 162 19.68 7.98 -27.29
C GLU A 162 19.56 9.51 -27.36
N MET A 163 18.34 10.02 -27.54
CA MET A 163 18.10 11.47 -27.56
C MET A 163 18.39 12.10 -26.20
N GLU A 164 17.97 11.45 -25.10
CA GLU A 164 18.27 11.93 -23.74
C GLU A 164 19.78 12.03 -23.50
N LYS A 165 20.56 11.03 -23.94
CA LYS A 165 22.04 11.09 -23.86
C LYS A 165 22.60 12.26 -24.64
N HIS A 166 22.15 12.45 -25.88
CA HIS A 166 22.64 13.53 -26.73
C HIS A 166 22.33 14.91 -26.15
N LEU A 167 21.14 15.12 -25.59
CA LEU A 167 20.77 16.37 -24.92
C LEU A 167 21.63 16.63 -23.67
N VAL A 168 21.95 15.59 -22.90
CA VAL A 168 22.85 15.70 -21.73
C VAL A 168 24.26 16.08 -22.17
N GLU A 169 24.79 15.50 -23.24
CA GLU A 169 26.10 15.84 -23.82
C GLU A 169 26.15 17.30 -24.32
N LEU A 170 25.11 17.74 -25.03
CA LEU A 170 24.98 19.13 -25.48
C LEU A 170 24.93 20.10 -24.30
N PHE A 171 24.17 19.78 -23.26
CA PHE A 171 24.06 20.65 -22.08
C PHE A 171 25.36 20.72 -21.29
N THR A 172 26.05 19.59 -21.12
CA THR A 172 27.32 19.53 -20.37
C THR A 172 28.46 20.24 -21.10
N SER A 173 28.54 20.10 -22.43
CA SER A 173 29.51 20.83 -23.25
C SER A 173 29.27 22.34 -23.23
N ALA A 174 28.02 22.79 -23.41
CA ALA A 174 27.67 24.21 -23.34
C ALA A 174 27.97 24.84 -21.96
N ARG A 175 27.77 24.08 -20.88
CA ARG A 175 28.10 24.52 -19.52
C ARG A 175 29.61 24.58 -19.24
N ALA A 176 30.40 23.77 -19.93
CA ALA A 176 31.86 23.79 -19.79
C ALA A 176 32.50 24.94 -20.59
N SER A 177 31.84 25.41 -21.65
CA SER A 177 32.35 26.45 -22.54
C SER A 177 31.87 27.88 -22.23
N GLY A 178 30.98 28.07 -21.26
CA GLY A 178 30.47 29.37 -20.81
C GLY A 178 30.84 29.65 -19.36
#